data_AF-A0A925D6L0-F1
#
_entry.id   AF-A0A925D6L0-F1
#
_cell.length_a   1.000
_cell.length_b   1.000
_cell.length_c   1.000
_cell.angle_alpha   90.00
_cell.angle_beta   90.00
_cell.angle_gamma   90.00
#
_symmetry.space_group_name_H-M   'P 1'
#
loop_
_entity.id
_entity.type
_entity.pdbx_description
1 polymer ?
#
loop_
_entity_poly.entity_id
_entity_poly.type
_entity_poly.pdbx_seq_one_letter_code
_entity_poly.pdbx_strand_id
1 'polypeptide(L)'
;RSWSLPEEFATLIESHCNLDELVAAGDKFPGKLAVALSALLPAASDKDWKDRERFIATFNKLATGKKSTAPLFLAEVDKDFGEFAPVLRLSAPAKTLVQFLEEAVAAV
;
A
#
# COMPACT_ATOMS: atom_id res chain seq x y z
N ARG A 1 20.36 3.13 10.38
CA ARG A 1 21.21 3.83 9.40
C ARG A 1 22.53 3.10 9.04
N SER A 2 22.66 1.80 9.36
CA SER A 2 23.88 1.01 9.16
C SER A 2 24.08 0.46 7.74
N TRP A 3 23.11 0.65 6.83
CA TRP A 3 23.12 0.06 5.48
C TRP A 3 23.63 1.02 4.39
N SER A 4 24.24 2.16 4.75
CA SER A 4 24.70 3.21 3.80
C SER A 4 23.62 3.60 2.77
N LEU A 5 22.36 3.61 3.21
CA LEU A 5 21.22 3.95 2.37
C LEU A 5 21.18 5.47 2.15
N PRO A 6 20.78 5.96 0.96
CA PRO A 6 20.47 7.37 0.76
C PRO A 6 19.51 7.91 1.83
N GLU A 7 19.80 9.13 2.31
CA GLU A 7 19.08 9.74 3.44
C GLU A 7 17.57 9.88 3.18
N GLU A 8 17.18 10.12 1.93
CA GLU A 8 15.77 10.19 1.55
C GLU A 8 15.03 8.87 1.78
N PHE A 9 15.63 7.73 1.43
CA PHE A 9 15.02 6.42 1.69
C PHE A 9 14.97 6.11 3.19
N ALA A 10 16.02 6.47 3.93
CA ALA A 10 16.01 6.30 5.39
C ALA A 10 14.87 7.10 6.02
N THR A 11 14.67 8.34 5.59
CA THR A 11 13.59 9.22 6.05
C THR A 11 12.19 8.67 5.72
N LEU A 12 12.02 8.10 4.51
CA LEU A 12 10.75 7.48 4.10
C LEU A 12 10.43 6.25 4.96
N ILE A 13 11.41 5.35 5.14
CA ILE A 13 11.25 4.15 5.96
C ILE A 13 11.01 4.54 7.42
N GLU A 14 11.72 5.50 7.99
CA GLU A 14 11.49 5.93 9.38
C GLU A 14 10.07 6.48 9.61
N SER A 15 9.43 7.04 8.59
CA SER A 15 8.11 7.68 8.70
C SER A 15 6.92 6.74 8.41
N HIS A 16 7.14 5.47 8.04
CA HIS A 16 6.08 4.57 7.53
C HIS A 16 4.96 4.25 8.54
N CYS A 17 5.24 4.32 9.85
CA CYS A 17 4.24 4.09 10.89
C CYS A 17 3.41 5.34 11.25
N ASN A 18 3.80 6.53 10.78
CA ASN A 18 3.24 7.81 11.24
C ASN A 18 2.07 8.29 10.37
N LEU A 19 1.24 7.37 9.88
CA LEU A 19 0.21 7.67 8.88
C LEU A 19 -0.76 8.76 9.34
N ASP A 20 -1.20 8.74 10.59
CA ASP A 20 -2.20 9.69 11.10
C ASP A 20 -1.65 11.13 11.13
N GLU A 21 -0.39 11.30 11.55
CA GLU A 21 0.30 12.59 11.53
C GLU A 21 0.51 13.11 10.10
N LEU A 22 0.86 12.21 9.19
CA LEU A 22 1.08 12.55 7.78
C LEU A 22 -0.24 12.95 7.09
N VAL A 23 -1.34 12.26 7.39
CA VAL A 23 -2.67 12.61 6.88
C VAL A 23 -3.11 13.96 7.44
N ALA A 24 -2.87 14.24 8.72
CA ALA A 24 -3.17 15.54 9.33
C ALA A 24 -2.32 16.68 8.74
N ALA A 25 -1.08 16.39 8.32
CA ALA A 25 -0.22 17.35 7.62
C ALA A 25 -0.65 17.63 6.16
N GLY A 26 -1.58 16.84 5.62
CA GLY A 26 -2.09 16.93 4.25
C GLY A 26 -1.04 16.55 3.19
N ASP A 27 -1.21 17.06 1.97
CA ASP A 27 -0.37 16.70 0.80
C ASP A 27 1.05 17.28 0.84
N LYS A 28 1.53 17.74 2.00
CA LYS A 28 2.88 18.32 2.17
C LYS A 28 4.00 17.30 1.94
N PHE A 29 3.72 16.01 2.16
CA PHE A 29 4.72 14.94 2.09
C PHE A 29 4.20 13.72 1.31
N PRO A 30 3.95 13.85 -0.01
CA PRO A 30 3.31 12.79 -0.80
C PRO A 30 4.09 11.47 -0.80
N GLY A 31 5.43 11.52 -0.80
CA GLY A 31 6.26 10.31 -0.71
C GLY A 31 6.12 9.58 0.62
N LYS A 32 6.09 10.31 1.74
CA LYS A 32 5.90 9.72 3.07
C LYS A 32 4.50 9.13 3.22
N LEU A 33 3.47 9.84 2.71
CA LEU A 33 2.10 9.35 2.67
C LEU A 33 1.97 8.07 1.86
N ALA A 34 2.58 8.02 0.68
CA ALA A 34 2.56 6.82 -0.15
C ALA A 34 3.19 5.62 0.57
N VAL A 35 4.38 5.81 1.17
CA VAL A 35 5.07 4.73 1.91
C VAL A 35 4.27 4.29 3.14
N ALA A 36 3.72 5.22 3.91
CA ALA A 36 2.91 4.91 5.09
C ALA A 36 1.60 4.21 4.72
N LEU A 37 0.97 4.58 3.61
CA LEU A 37 -0.24 3.93 3.11
C LEU A 37 0.06 2.52 2.60
N SER A 38 1.15 2.34 1.86
CA SER A 38 1.60 1.03 1.37
C SER A 38 1.98 0.07 2.49
N ALA A 39 2.45 0.59 3.63
CA ALA A 39 2.74 -0.22 4.82
C ALA A 39 1.49 -0.88 5.44
N LEU A 40 0.29 -0.43 5.06
CA LEU A 40 -0.96 -1.07 5.47
C LEU A 40 -1.38 -2.22 4.54
N LEU A 41 -0.70 -2.46 3.43
CA LEU A 41 -1.00 -3.59 2.54
C LEU A 41 -0.59 -4.92 3.21
N PRO A 42 -1.28 -6.03 2.92
CA PRO A 42 -0.88 -7.34 3.42
C PRO A 42 0.44 -7.77 2.78
N ALA A 43 1.28 -8.48 3.54
CA ALA A 43 2.44 -9.13 2.97
C ALA A 43 2.00 -10.34 2.12
N ALA A 44 2.83 -10.72 1.13
CA ALA A 44 2.57 -11.89 0.28
C ALA A 44 2.41 -13.21 1.06
N SER A 45 2.96 -13.28 2.29
CA SER A 45 2.86 -14.43 3.18
C SER A 45 1.66 -14.39 4.13
N ASP A 46 0.96 -13.26 4.21
CA ASP A 46 -0.17 -13.12 5.12
C ASP A 46 -1.38 -13.91 4.61
N LYS A 47 -2.18 -14.41 5.55
CA LYS A 47 -3.43 -15.12 5.22
C LYS A 47 -4.62 -14.18 5.11
N ASP A 48 -4.58 -13.11 5.91
CA ASP A 48 -5.66 -12.15 6.11
C ASP A 48 -5.12 -10.71 6.10
N TRP A 49 -5.95 -9.75 5.69
CA TRP A 49 -5.58 -8.34 5.66
C TRP A 49 -6.15 -7.57 6.86
N LYS A 50 -5.37 -7.47 7.94
CA LYS A 50 -5.79 -6.85 9.21
C LYS A 50 -6.06 -5.35 9.10
N ASP A 51 -5.20 -4.63 8.38
CA ASP A 51 -5.28 -3.17 8.24
C ASP A 51 -6.17 -2.72 7.08
N ARG A 52 -6.99 -3.61 6.51
CA ARG A 52 -7.82 -3.35 5.33
C ARG A 52 -8.72 -2.12 5.48
N GLU A 53 -9.49 -2.05 6.57
CA GLU A 53 -10.41 -0.94 6.80
C GLU A 53 -9.68 0.38 6.95
N ARG A 54 -8.54 0.36 7.66
CA ARG A 54 -7.68 1.53 7.83
C ARG A 54 -7.09 1.99 6.49
N PHE A 55 -6.67 1.06 5.65
CA PHE A 55 -6.18 1.35 4.30
C PHE A 55 -7.28 2.00 3.46
N ILE A 56 -8.47 1.40 3.37
CA ILE A 56 -9.58 1.92 2.55
C ILE A 56 -10.01 3.31 3.03
N ALA A 57 -10.18 3.49 4.34
CA ALA A 57 -10.57 4.77 4.92
C ALA A 57 -9.54 5.86 4.61
N THR A 58 -8.25 5.53 4.71
CA THR A 58 -7.17 6.50 4.45
C THR A 58 -7.01 6.77 2.97
N PHE A 59 -7.06 5.74 2.13
CA PHE A 59 -7.03 5.86 0.67
C PHE A 59 -8.16 6.77 0.18
N ASN A 60 -9.39 6.55 0.65
CA ASN A 60 -10.54 7.36 0.25
C ASN A 60 -10.39 8.82 0.68
N LYS A 61 -9.84 9.10 1.88
CA LYS A 61 -9.53 10.47 2.32
C LYS A 61 -8.53 11.14 1.37
N LEU A 62 -7.45 10.45 1.02
CA LEU A 62 -6.37 10.99 0.16
C LEU A 62 -6.77 11.06 -1.33
N ALA A 63 -7.67 10.18 -1.77
CA ALA A 63 -8.18 10.12 -3.13
C ALA A 63 -9.40 11.02 -3.35
N THR A 64 -9.83 11.80 -2.35
CA THR A 64 -10.99 12.71 -2.47
C THR A 64 -10.84 13.61 -3.70
N GLY A 65 -11.78 13.49 -4.66
CA GLY A 65 -11.76 14.25 -5.92
C GLY A 65 -11.07 13.55 -7.10
N LYS A 66 -10.45 12.38 -6.89
CA LYS A 66 -9.94 11.51 -7.96
C LYS A 66 -10.99 10.48 -8.36
N LYS A 67 -10.98 10.05 -9.63
CA LYS A 67 -11.91 9.03 -10.16
C LYS A 67 -11.54 7.59 -9.77
N SER A 68 -10.43 7.38 -9.06
CA SER A 68 -9.95 6.04 -8.73
C SER A 68 -10.46 5.60 -7.36
N THR A 69 -10.96 4.37 -7.29
CA THR A 69 -11.36 3.70 -6.05
C THR A 69 -10.25 2.75 -5.62
N ALA A 70 -10.20 2.40 -4.33
CA ALA A 70 -9.21 1.44 -3.83
C ALA A 70 -9.20 0.10 -4.61
N PRO A 71 -10.34 -0.53 -4.96
CA PRO A 71 -10.34 -1.73 -5.80
C PRO A 71 -9.71 -1.53 -7.18
N LEU A 72 -10.01 -0.42 -7.87
CA LEU A 72 -9.48 -0.15 -9.21
C LEU A 72 -7.98 0.09 -9.17
N PHE A 73 -7.50 0.84 -8.17
CA PHE A 73 -6.08 1.08 -7.97
C PHE A 73 -5.31 -0.21 -7.65
N LEU A 74 -5.85 -1.05 -6.76
CA LEU A 74 -5.20 -2.33 -6.42
C LEU A 74 -5.18 -3.31 -7.59
N ALA A 75 -6.23 -3.31 -8.44
CA ALA A 75 -6.24 -4.11 -9.66
C ALA A 75 -5.15 -3.69 -10.66
N GLU A 76 -4.88 -2.39 -10.77
CA GLU A 76 -3.78 -1.85 -11.57
C GLU A 76 -2.42 -2.30 -11.00
N VAL A 77 -2.24 -2.21 -9.68
CA VAL A 77 -1.02 -2.69 -9.01
C VAL A 77 -0.80 -4.20 -9.21
N ASP A 78 -1.86 -5.02 -9.09
CA ASP A 78 -1.79 -6.46 -9.32
C ASP A 78 -1.36 -6.78 -10.76
N LYS A 79 -1.90 -6.04 -11.73
CA LYS A 79 -1.54 -6.18 -13.15
C LYS A 79 -0.08 -5.78 -13.39
N ASP A 80 0.32 -4.61 -12.94
CA ASP A 80 1.69 -4.09 -13.12
C ASP A 80 2.72 -5.01 -12.48
N PHE A 81 2.40 -5.57 -11.30
CA PHE A 81 3.24 -6.56 -10.65
C PHE A 81 3.36 -7.84 -11.48
N GLY A 82 2.26 -8.34 -12.06
CA GLY A 82 2.27 -9.50 -12.94
C GLY A 82 3.14 -9.32 -14.19
N GLU A 83 3.20 -8.11 -14.73
CA GLU A 83 4.05 -7.76 -15.88
C GLU A 83 5.53 -7.62 -15.47
N PHE A 84 5.81 -7.06 -14.28
CA PHE A 84 7.18 -6.74 -13.86
C PHE A 84 7.89 -7.86 -13.09
N ALA A 85 7.16 -8.69 -12.35
CA ALA A 85 7.73 -9.78 -11.54
C ALA A 85 8.59 -10.78 -12.33
N PRO A 86 8.22 -11.21 -13.57
CA PRO A 86 9.06 -12.09 -14.39
C PRO A 86 10.41 -11.47 -14.75
N VAL A 87 10.45 -10.15 -14.99
CA VAL A 87 11.69 -9.41 -15.29
C VAL A 87 12.65 -9.48 -14.09
N LEU A 88 12.11 -9.37 -12.88
CA LEU A 88 12.87 -9.45 -11.63
C LEU A 88 13.10 -10.90 -11.14
N ARG A 89 12.58 -11.91 -11.84
CA ARG A 89 12.57 -13.32 -11.43
C ARG A 89 11.93 -13.53 -10.05
N LEU A 90 10.91 -12.73 -9.75
CA LEU A 90 10.11 -12.87 -8.54
C LEU A 90 8.95 -13.84 -8.80
N SER A 91 8.65 -14.67 -7.80
CA SER A 91 7.44 -15.49 -7.80
C SER A 91 6.21 -14.62 -7.58
N ALA A 92 5.12 -14.92 -8.30
CA ALA A 92 3.84 -14.30 -8.01
C ALA A 92 3.34 -14.69 -6.60
N PRO A 93 2.75 -13.76 -5.83
CA PRO A 93 2.09 -14.09 -4.58
C PRO A 93 0.91 -15.04 -4.82
N ALA A 94 0.60 -15.86 -3.82
CA ALA A 94 -0.50 -16.83 -3.90
C ALA A 94 -1.88 -16.18 -3.97
N LYS A 95 -1.99 -14.95 -3.45
CA LYS A 95 -3.19 -14.11 -3.48
C LYS A 95 -2.83 -12.72 -3.97
N THR A 96 -3.69 -12.13 -4.79
CA THR A 96 -3.56 -10.75 -5.25
C THR A 96 -4.17 -9.77 -4.24
N LEU A 97 -3.86 -8.48 -4.33
CA LEU A 97 -4.41 -7.47 -3.43
C LEU A 97 -5.92 -7.34 -3.57
N VAL A 98 -6.45 -7.46 -4.79
CA VAL A 98 -7.91 -7.51 -5.04
C VAL A 98 -8.55 -8.73 -4.39
N GLN A 99 -7.92 -9.90 -4.43
CA GLN A 99 -8.45 -11.09 -3.78
C GLN A 99 -8.52 -10.92 -2.25
N PHE A 100 -7.49 -10.34 -1.62
CA PHE A 100 -7.56 -9.97 -0.20
C PHE A 100 -8.69 -8.98 0.10
N LEU A 101 -8.95 -8.04 -0.82
CA LEU A 101 -9.99 -7.03 -0.66
C LEU A 101 -11.39 -7.64 -0.68
N GLU A 102 -11.63 -8.61 -1.58
CA GLU A 102 -12.90 -9.28 -1.81
C GLU A 102 -13.22 -10.35 -0.76
N GLU A 103 -12.24 -11.17 -0.35
CA GLU A 103 -12.45 -12.21 0.68
C GLU A 103 -12.90 -11.62 2.02
N ALA A 104 -12.36 -10.46 2.38
CA ALA A 104 -12.76 -9.74 3.58
C ALA A 104 -14.17 -9.12 3.49
N VAL A 105 -14.76 -9.01 2.30
CA VAL A 105 -16.19 -8.63 2.13
C VAL A 105 -17.10 -9.85 2.30
N ALA A 106 -16.65 -11.03 1.86
CA ALA A 106 -17.43 -12.27 1.92
C ALA A 106 -17.49 -12.90 3.32
N ALA A 107 -16.61 -12.49 4.24
CA ALA A 107 -16.54 -12.99 5.62
C ALA A 107 -17.47 -12.25 6.61
N VAL A 108 -18.39 -11.41 6.12
CA VAL A 108 -19.32 -10.58 6.92
C VAL A 108 -20.77 -11.03 6.73
#